data_AF-A0A357G1S8-F1
#
_entry.id   AF-A0A357G1S8-F1
#
_cell.length_a   1.000
_cell.length_b   1.000
_cell.length_c   1.000
_cell.angle_alpha   90.00
_cell.angle_beta   90.00
_cell.angle_gamma   90.00
#
_symmetry.space_group_name_H-M   'P 1'
#
loop_
_entity.id
_entity.type
_entity.pdbx_description
1 polymer ?
#
loop_
_entity_poly.entity_id
_entity_poly.type
_entity_poly.pdbx_seq_one_letter_code
_entity_poly.pdbx_strand_id
1 'polypeptide(L)'
;LGCTVIDIGGGVTSFAVFHGGVLIYTDAVALGGMHITSDIARGLTTSIADAERLKVLYGSAMASGTDQSEMIDVPRLGEEDRSEPNHVPRSLLIGIIQPRVEEIFEMVRARLKDSGLGPMVGRRVVLTGGASQISGLRDLAQHVMDKQVRLGRPIRLSGLPDAVSGPGFATTAGLLTYMSERANEMPADIIAQVEPGTLWERAKTWLHENW
;
A
#
# COMPACT_ATOMS: atom_id res chain seq x y z
N LEU A 1 9.42 -6.05 23.09
CA LEU A 1 8.34 -5.32 22.36
C LEU A 1 8.17 -5.96 20.98
N GLY A 2 6.94 -6.03 20.47
CA GLY A 2 6.67 -6.55 19.12
C GLY A 2 5.63 -5.72 18.37
N CYS A 3 5.68 -5.76 17.04
CA CYS A 3 4.74 -5.09 16.14
C CYS A 3 4.46 -5.92 14.90
N THR A 4 3.31 -5.67 14.28
CA THR A 4 3.00 -6.17 12.94
C THR A 4 3.04 -5.01 11.96
N VAL A 5 3.78 -5.16 10.87
CA VAL A 5 3.73 -4.25 9.73
C VAL A 5 2.82 -4.89 8.69
N ILE A 6 1.85 -4.14 8.17
CA ILE A 6 0.93 -4.59 7.12
C ILE A 6 1.10 -3.63 5.94
N ASP A 7 1.53 -4.14 4.80
CA ASP A 7 1.68 -3.41 3.55
C ASP A 7 0.52 -3.74 2.61
N ILE A 8 -0.34 -2.75 2.37
CA ILE A 8 -1.51 -2.88 1.49
C ILE A 8 -1.15 -2.31 0.12
N GLY A 9 -0.71 -3.21 -0.76
CA GLY A 9 -0.37 -2.91 -2.15
C GLY A 9 -1.58 -2.92 -3.08
N GLY A 10 -1.33 -2.97 -4.39
CA GLY A 10 -2.39 -3.03 -5.40
C GLY A 10 -3.08 -4.41 -5.43
N GLY A 11 -2.34 -5.48 -5.68
CA GLY A 11 -2.89 -6.84 -5.78
C GLY A 11 -2.78 -7.67 -4.50
N VAL A 12 -1.89 -7.30 -3.59
CA VAL A 12 -1.50 -8.11 -2.43
C VAL A 12 -1.42 -7.24 -1.19
N THR A 13 -1.83 -7.81 -0.06
CA THR A 13 -1.58 -7.28 1.27
C THR A 13 -0.61 -8.22 1.96
N SER A 14 0.64 -7.78 2.13
CA SER A 14 1.66 -8.55 2.83
C SER A 14 1.79 -8.05 4.26
N PHE A 15 2.27 -8.91 5.16
CA PHE A 15 2.52 -8.50 6.53
C PHE A 15 3.66 -9.27 7.17
N ALA A 16 4.31 -8.61 8.12
CA ALA A 16 5.49 -9.09 8.83
C ALA A 16 5.34 -8.83 10.33
N VAL A 17 5.70 -9.82 11.17
CA VAL A 17 5.68 -9.71 12.61
C VAL A 17 7.12 -9.61 13.12
N PHE A 18 7.38 -8.58 13.91
CA PHE A 18 8.65 -8.36 14.58
C PHE A 18 8.49 -8.54 16.08
N HIS A 19 9.45 -9.20 16.72
CA HIS A 19 9.51 -9.33 18.18
C HIS A 19 10.97 -9.23 18.62
N GLY A 20 11.26 -8.36 19.59
CA GLY A 20 12.64 -8.19 20.08
C GLY A 20 13.61 -7.64 19.03
N GLY A 21 13.12 -6.89 18.04
CA GLY A 21 13.94 -6.33 16.97
C GLY A 21 14.23 -7.28 15.80
N VAL A 22 13.78 -8.53 15.88
CA VAL A 22 13.94 -9.53 14.80
C VAL A 22 12.63 -9.84 14.12
N LEU A 23 12.70 -10.17 12.83
CA LEU A 23 11.58 -10.70 12.06
C LEU A 23 11.30 -12.13 12.51
N ILE A 24 10.06 -12.42 12.88
CA ILE A 24 9.66 -13.75 13.36
C ILE A 24 8.62 -14.44 12.47
N TYR A 25 7.94 -13.69 11.60
CA TYR A 25 6.93 -14.24 10.70
C TYR A 25 6.60 -13.28 9.55
N THR A 26 6.29 -13.86 8.40
CA THR A 26 5.79 -13.14 7.21
C THR A 26 4.74 -13.98 6.52
N ASP A 27 3.68 -13.35 6.04
CA ASP A 27 2.67 -13.99 5.20
C ASP A 27 1.94 -12.91 4.37
N ALA A 28 1.05 -13.31 3.49
CA ALA A 28 0.30 -12.40 2.63
C ALA A 28 -1.09 -12.94 2.29
N VAL A 29 -1.97 -12.02 1.90
CA VAL A 29 -3.27 -12.32 1.31
C VAL A 29 -3.35 -11.71 -0.09
N ALA A 30 -3.94 -12.44 -1.03
CA ALA A 30 -4.07 -12.03 -2.43
C ALA A 30 -5.23 -11.03 -2.63
N LEU A 31 -5.32 -10.02 -1.75
CA LEU A 31 -6.26 -8.92 -1.82
C LEU A 31 -5.51 -7.61 -1.53
N GLY A 32 -5.93 -6.52 -2.17
CA GLY A 32 -5.27 -5.21 -2.08
C GLY A 32 -6.12 -4.11 -2.72
N GLY A 33 -5.52 -2.94 -2.91
CA GLY A 33 -6.21 -1.75 -3.41
C GLY A 33 -6.92 -1.90 -4.75
N MET A 34 -6.44 -2.76 -5.66
CA MET A 34 -7.08 -3.03 -6.96
C MET A 34 -8.39 -3.81 -6.81
N HIS A 35 -8.52 -4.62 -5.76
CA HIS A 35 -9.76 -5.33 -5.48
C HIS A 35 -10.85 -4.36 -5.01
N ILE A 36 -10.47 -3.35 -4.21
CA ILE A 36 -11.34 -2.23 -3.86
C ILE A 36 -11.80 -1.51 -5.13
N THR A 37 -10.87 -1.19 -6.04
CA THR A 37 -11.18 -0.54 -7.31
C THR A 37 -12.12 -1.37 -8.18
N SER A 38 -11.91 -2.69 -8.26
CA SER A 38 -12.78 -3.60 -9.00
C SER A 38 -14.20 -3.65 -8.42
N ASP A 39 -14.32 -3.66 -7.09
CA ASP A 39 -15.62 -3.61 -6.42
C ASP A 39 -16.35 -2.30 -6.69
N ILE A 40 -15.65 -1.16 -6.67
CA ILE A 40 -16.21 0.15 -7.03
C ILE A 40 -16.69 0.16 -8.49
N ALA A 41 -15.85 -0.29 -9.42
CA ALA A 41 -16.19 -0.33 -10.84
C ALA A 41 -17.47 -1.14 -11.10
N ARG A 42 -17.59 -2.30 -10.44
CA ARG A 42 -18.77 -3.17 -10.54
C ARG A 42 -19.99 -2.57 -9.86
N GLY A 43 -19.82 -2.05 -8.64
CA GLY A 43 -20.92 -1.52 -7.83
C GLY A 43 -21.50 -0.22 -8.38
N LEU A 44 -20.69 0.60 -9.04
CA LEU A 44 -21.10 1.89 -9.60
C LEU A 44 -21.26 1.86 -11.14
N THR A 45 -21.02 0.71 -11.78
CA THR A 45 -21.07 0.54 -13.26
C THR A 45 -20.24 1.60 -13.99
N THR A 46 -18.97 1.70 -13.60
CA THR A 46 -18.01 2.66 -14.15
C THR A 46 -16.72 1.97 -14.59
N SER A 47 -15.86 2.67 -15.33
CA SER A 47 -14.58 2.11 -15.77
C SER A 47 -13.63 1.86 -14.59
N ILE A 48 -12.64 0.97 -14.74
CA ILE A 48 -11.62 0.75 -13.72
C ILE A 48 -10.82 2.03 -13.42
N ALA A 49 -10.56 2.85 -14.46
CA ALA A 49 -9.84 4.11 -14.31
C ALA A 49 -10.66 5.13 -13.50
N ASP A 50 -11.95 5.26 -13.79
CA ASP A 50 -12.85 6.15 -13.05
C ASP A 50 -13.07 5.65 -11.63
N ALA A 51 -13.22 4.34 -11.43
CA ALA A 51 -13.30 3.74 -10.10
C ALA A 51 -12.05 4.03 -9.24
N GLU A 52 -10.85 3.96 -9.82
CA GLU A 52 -9.62 4.32 -9.10
C GLU A 52 -9.63 5.80 -8.72
N ARG A 53 -10.04 6.66 -9.66
CA ARG A 53 -10.15 8.10 -9.41
C ARG A 53 -11.17 8.40 -8.30
N LEU A 54 -12.34 7.77 -8.31
CA LEU A 54 -13.35 7.89 -7.27
C LEU A 54 -12.82 7.41 -5.91
N LYS A 55 -12.12 6.28 -5.87
CA LYS A 55 -11.48 5.75 -4.66
C LYS A 55 -10.48 6.74 -4.06
N VAL A 56 -9.63 7.34 -4.90
CA VAL A 56 -8.59 8.28 -4.46
C VAL A 56 -9.18 9.61 -4.00
N LEU A 57 -10.17 10.15 -4.72
CA LEU A 57 -10.73 11.48 -4.44
C LEU A 57 -11.77 11.48 -3.33
N TYR A 58 -12.64 10.47 -3.31
CA TYR A 58 -13.83 10.44 -2.44
C TYR A 58 -13.87 9.22 -1.52
N GLY A 59 -12.95 8.26 -1.65
CA GLY A 59 -12.99 7.03 -0.87
C GLY A 59 -12.83 7.22 0.64
N SER A 60 -13.58 6.44 1.41
CA SER A 60 -13.40 6.25 2.84
C SER A 60 -13.74 4.81 3.20
N ALA A 61 -13.05 4.28 4.21
CA ALA A 61 -13.32 2.97 4.79
C ALA A 61 -14.27 3.04 5.99
N MET A 62 -14.70 4.24 6.39
CA MET A 62 -15.70 4.44 7.44
C MET A 62 -16.68 5.54 7.04
N ALA A 63 -17.96 5.27 7.26
CA ALA A 63 -19.02 6.24 7.03
C ALA A 63 -19.11 7.27 8.16
N SER A 64 -19.47 8.49 7.79
CA SER A 64 -19.79 9.61 8.66
C SER A 64 -21.20 10.14 8.34
N GLY A 65 -21.80 10.90 9.26
CA GLY A 65 -23.17 11.40 9.10
C GLY A 65 -23.37 12.33 7.88
N THR A 66 -22.32 12.99 7.41
CA THR A 66 -22.37 13.92 6.27
C THR A 66 -22.36 13.23 4.91
N ASP A 67 -21.98 11.94 4.85
CA ASP A 67 -21.75 11.23 3.59
C ASP A 67 -23.03 10.86 2.84
N GLN A 68 -24.19 10.96 3.50
CA GLN A 68 -25.49 10.75 2.85
C GLN A 68 -25.94 11.98 2.04
N SER A 69 -25.51 13.17 2.46
CA SER A 69 -25.86 14.44 1.79
C SER A 69 -24.85 14.86 0.73
N GLU A 70 -23.63 14.35 0.79
CA GLU A 70 -22.60 14.64 -0.21
C GLU A 70 -22.85 13.80 -1.47
N MET A 71 -23.05 14.48 -2.62
CA MET A 71 -23.23 13.84 -3.91
C MET A 71 -21.91 13.85 -4.70
N ILE A 72 -21.60 12.75 -5.38
CA ILE A 72 -20.41 12.59 -6.22
C ILE A 72 -20.79 12.21 -7.65
N ASP A 73 -19.96 12.65 -8.59
CA ASP A 73 -20.15 12.41 -10.02
C ASP A 73 -19.50 11.09 -10.41
N VAL A 74 -20.31 10.17 -10.93
CA VAL A 74 -19.86 8.84 -11.40
C VAL A 74 -20.02 8.76 -12.92
N PRO A 75 -18.90 8.70 -13.67
CA PRO A 75 -18.94 8.43 -15.10
C PRO A 75 -19.57 7.07 -15.40
N ARG A 76 -20.44 6.98 -16.40
CA ARG A 76 -21.09 5.73 -16.78
C ARG A 76 -20.23 4.93 -17.76
N LEU A 77 -20.21 3.62 -17.60
CA LEU A 77 -19.49 2.73 -18.51
C LEU A 77 -20.18 2.68 -19.89
N GLY A 78 -19.45 2.97 -20.96
CA GLY A 78 -19.90 2.77 -22.34
C GLY A 78 -20.58 3.97 -23.01
N GLU A 79 -20.67 5.12 -22.34
CA GLU A 79 -21.15 6.36 -22.95
C GLU A 79 -19.94 7.24 -23.30
N GLU A 80 -19.60 7.30 -24.61
CA GLU A 80 -18.57 8.18 -25.14
C GLU A 80 -19.08 9.64 -25.13
N ASP A 81 -18.54 10.43 -24.19
CA ASP A 81 -18.45 11.90 -24.22
C ASP A 81 -19.74 12.77 -24.14
N ARG A 82 -20.95 12.24 -23.88
CA ARG A 82 -22.17 13.08 -23.92
C ARG A 82 -23.28 12.85 -22.90
N SER A 83 -23.14 11.94 -21.96
CA SER A 83 -24.14 11.75 -20.90
C SER A 83 -23.78 12.55 -19.65
N GLU A 84 -24.78 13.15 -19.01
CA GLU A 84 -24.60 13.77 -17.70
C GLU A 84 -24.08 12.71 -16.70
N PRO A 85 -23.06 13.03 -15.87
CA PRO A 85 -22.56 12.12 -14.86
C PRO A 85 -23.71 11.61 -13.99
N ASN A 86 -23.64 10.33 -13.59
CA ASN A 86 -24.60 9.83 -12.61
C ASN A 86 -24.24 10.43 -11.25
N HIS A 87 -25.15 11.17 -10.64
CA HIS A 87 -24.95 11.67 -9.28
C HIS A 87 -25.40 10.63 -8.26
N VAL A 88 -24.49 10.17 -7.42
CA VAL A 88 -24.79 9.22 -6.34
C VAL A 88 -24.32 9.78 -4.99
N PRO A 89 -24.96 9.42 -3.88
CA PRO A 89 -24.46 9.82 -2.56
C PRO A 89 -23.10 9.16 -2.29
N ARG A 90 -22.18 9.90 -1.67
CA ARG A 90 -20.83 9.41 -1.30
C ARG A 90 -20.91 8.16 -0.41
N SER A 91 -21.93 8.07 0.45
CA SER A 91 -22.22 6.88 1.26
C SER A 91 -22.33 5.58 0.46
N LEU A 92 -22.78 5.63 -0.82
CA LEU A 92 -22.81 4.44 -1.68
C LEU A 92 -21.41 3.95 -2.01
N LEU A 93 -20.47 4.86 -2.32
CA LEU A 93 -19.07 4.52 -2.56
C LEU A 93 -18.43 3.91 -1.30
N ILE A 94 -18.68 4.51 -0.13
CA ILE A 94 -18.18 4.00 1.16
C ILE A 94 -18.74 2.61 1.46
N GLY A 95 -20.02 2.38 1.17
CA GLY A 95 -20.68 1.09 1.32
C GLY A 95 -20.10 -0.03 0.44
N ILE A 96 -19.34 0.32 -0.60
CA ILE A 96 -18.57 -0.62 -1.41
C ILE A 96 -17.15 -0.80 -0.88
N ILE A 97 -16.49 0.29 -0.47
CA ILE A 97 -15.09 0.26 0.01
C ILE A 97 -14.95 -0.45 1.35
N GLN A 98 -15.78 -0.09 2.33
CA GLN A 98 -15.70 -0.59 3.69
C GLN A 98 -15.67 -2.13 3.78
N PRO A 99 -16.63 -2.88 3.20
CA PRO A 99 -16.65 -4.34 3.33
C PRO A 99 -15.41 -5.01 2.71
N ARG A 100 -14.86 -4.49 1.61
CA ARG A 100 -13.61 -5.03 1.03
C ARG A 100 -12.42 -4.79 1.95
N VAL A 101 -12.35 -3.63 2.58
CA VAL A 101 -11.27 -3.31 3.52
C VAL A 101 -11.40 -4.15 4.80
N GLU A 102 -12.62 -4.36 5.30
CA GLU A 102 -12.91 -5.28 6.41
C GLU A 102 -12.43 -6.69 6.07
N GLU A 103 -12.80 -7.22 4.91
CA GLU A 103 -12.38 -8.56 4.45
C GLU A 103 -10.85 -8.70 4.42
N ILE A 104 -10.13 -7.70 3.90
CA ILE A 104 -8.65 -7.70 3.90
C ILE A 104 -8.11 -7.85 5.34
N PHE A 105 -8.62 -7.05 6.28
CA PHE A 105 -8.14 -7.10 7.66
C PHE A 105 -8.57 -8.35 8.41
N GLU A 106 -9.76 -8.89 8.13
CA GLU A 106 -10.23 -10.15 8.68
C GLU A 106 -9.35 -11.32 8.21
N MET A 107 -8.99 -11.37 6.92
CA MET A 107 -8.09 -12.38 6.39
C MET A 107 -6.69 -12.27 7.01
N VAL A 108 -6.13 -11.06 7.13
CA VAL A 108 -4.83 -10.86 7.81
C VAL A 108 -4.90 -11.29 9.27
N ARG A 109 -5.98 -10.92 9.98
CA ARG A 109 -6.21 -11.33 11.37
C ARG A 109 -6.32 -12.85 11.51
N ALA A 110 -7.00 -13.52 10.59
CA ALA A 110 -7.11 -14.98 10.56
C ALA A 110 -5.73 -15.63 10.38
N ARG A 111 -4.93 -15.18 9.38
CA ARG A 111 -3.56 -15.69 9.17
C ARG A 111 -2.66 -15.47 10.38
N LEU A 112 -2.73 -14.30 11.02
CA LEU A 112 -1.99 -14.02 12.26
C LEU A 112 -2.41 -14.94 13.41
N LYS A 113 -3.70 -15.26 13.53
CA LYS A 113 -4.19 -16.20 14.54
C LYS A 113 -3.69 -17.62 14.27
N ASP A 114 -3.75 -18.06 13.01
CA ASP A 114 -3.37 -19.40 12.58
C ASP A 114 -1.85 -19.63 12.67
N SER A 115 -1.04 -18.56 12.65
CA SER A 115 0.41 -18.64 12.88
C SER A 115 0.81 -19.19 14.26
N GLY A 116 -0.10 -19.18 15.24
CA GLY A 116 0.19 -19.57 16.63
C GLY A 116 1.01 -18.54 17.41
N LEU A 117 1.32 -17.38 16.83
CA LEU A 117 2.20 -16.36 17.42
C LEU A 117 1.48 -15.37 18.35
N GLY A 118 0.21 -15.61 18.71
CA GLY A 118 -0.66 -14.69 19.46
C GLY A 118 0.02 -13.92 20.62
N PRO A 119 0.74 -14.60 21.54
CA PRO A 119 1.45 -13.93 22.63
C PRO A 119 2.61 -13.03 22.19
N MET A 120 3.24 -13.33 21.05
CA MET A 120 4.39 -12.61 20.50
C MET A 120 3.96 -11.47 19.55
N VAL A 121 2.80 -11.61 18.91
CA VAL A 121 2.16 -10.58 18.08
C VAL A 121 1.70 -9.47 19.01
N GLY A 122 2.54 -8.45 19.16
CA GLY A 122 2.26 -7.30 20.01
C GLY A 122 0.92 -6.61 19.70
N ARG A 123 0.56 -5.65 20.55
CA ARG A 123 -0.68 -4.85 20.39
C ARG A 123 -0.59 -3.78 19.30
N ARG A 124 0.56 -3.63 18.63
CA ARG A 124 0.85 -2.52 17.71
C ARG A 124 0.87 -3.00 16.27
N VAL A 125 0.14 -2.30 15.42
CA VAL A 125 0.12 -2.48 13.97
C VAL A 125 0.58 -1.20 13.29
N VAL A 126 1.43 -1.34 12.28
CA VAL A 126 1.86 -0.26 11.42
C VAL A 126 1.35 -0.56 10.01
N LEU A 127 0.48 0.30 9.49
CA LEU A 127 -0.01 0.18 8.12
C LEU A 127 0.91 0.91 7.16
N THR A 128 1.15 0.35 6.00
CA THR A 128 1.90 0.97 4.91
C THR A 128 1.33 0.54 3.56
N GLY A 129 1.93 1.01 2.47
CA GLY A 129 1.47 0.72 1.12
C GLY A 129 0.52 1.78 0.58
N GLY A 130 0.35 1.80 -0.74
CA GLY A 130 -0.42 2.84 -1.43
C GLY A 130 -1.88 2.89 -0.96
N ALA A 131 -2.50 1.72 -0.78
CA ALA A 131 -3.91 1.63 -0.39
C ALA A 131 -4.15 1.95 1.09
N SER A 132 -3.12 1.93 1.94
CA SER A 132 -3.25 2.34 3.35
C SER A 132 -3.61 3.82 3.56
N GLN A 133 -3.58 4.61 2.49
CA GLN A 133 -3.92 6.04 2.48
C GLN A 133 -5.42 6.32 2.38
N ILE A 134 -6.26 5.30 2.18
CA ILE A 134 -7.72 5.47 2.18
C ILE A 134 -8.16 6.06 3.53
N SER A 135 -8.97 7.11 3.48
CA SER A 135 -9.52 7.78 4.67
C SER A 135 -10.26 6.79 5.57
N GLY A 136 -10.10 6.89 6.89
CA GLY A 136 -10.75 5.99 7.85
C GLY A 136 -10.21 4.55 7.89
N LEU A 137 -9.29 4.16 7.00
CA LEU A 137 -8.76 2.79 6.95
C LEU A 137 -8.00 2.40 8.22
N ARG A 138 -7.26 3.34 8.82
CA ARG A 138 -6.59 3.15 10.11
C ARG A 138 -7.59 2.81 11.22
N ASP A 139 -8.68 3.57 11.29
CA ASP A 139 -9.67 3.45 12.35
C ASP A 139 -10.47 2.16 12.20
N LEU A 140 -10.83 1.81 10.95
CA LEU A 140 -11.43 0.52 10.63
C LEU A 140 -10.50 -0.64 11.00
N ALA A 141 -9.20 -0.55 10.65
CA ALA A 141 -8.23 -1.58 11.03
C ALA A 141 -8.13 -1.76 12.55
N GLN A 142 -8.20 -0.66 13.31
CA GLN A 142 -8.19 -0.70 14.77
C GLN A 142 -9.43 -1.42 15.32
N HIS A 143 -10.59 -1.23 14.70
CA HIS A 143 -11.82 -1.92 15.05
C HIS A 143 -11.74 -3.43 14.72
N VAL A 144 -11.38 -3.79 13.49
CA VAL A 144 -11.35 -5.20 13.02
C VAL A 144 -10.26 -6.02 13.73
N MET A 145 -9.09 -5.42 13.96
CA MET A 145 -7.94 -6.14 14.52
C MET A 145 -7.84 -6.11 16.04
N ASP A 146 -8.60 -5.24 16.73
CA ASP A 146 -8.48 -4.97 18.18
C ASP A 146 -7.02 -4.68 18.61
N LYS A 147 -6.34 -3.84 17.83
CA LYS A 147 -4.94 -3.47 18.01
C LYS A 147 -4.73 -1.97 17.85
N GLN A 148 -3.70 -1.42 18.46
CA GLN A 148 -3.28 -0.03 18.27
C GLN A 148 -2.69 0.12 16.87
N VAL A 149 -3.39 0.81 15.99
CA VAL A 149 -2.98 0.99 14.59
C VAL A 149 -2.46 2.40 14.38
N ARG A 150 -1.35 2.53 13.64
CA ARG A 150 -0.88 3.80 13.09
C ARG A 150 -0.52 3.65 11.62
N LEU A 151 -0.55 4.75 10.90
CA LEU A 151 0.04 4.81 9.56
C LEU A 151 1.56 4.94 9.69
N GLY A 152 2.26 4.10 8.95
CA GLY A 152 3.71 4.15 8.75
C GLY A 152 4.06 5.27 7.79
N ARG A 153 5.23 5.86 7.99
CA ARG A 153 5.87 6.73 7.00
C ARG A 153 7.22 6.13 6.67
N PRO A 154 7.62 6.12 5.39
CA PRO A 154 8.96 5.71 5.00
C PRO A 154 10.02 6.51 5.77
N ILE A 155 11.19 5.90 5.99
CA ILE A 155 12.35 6.63 6.50
C ILE A 155 12.74 7.67 5.45
N ARG A 156 12.92 8.93 5.87
CA ARG A 156 13.28 10.00 4.94
C ARG A 156 14.70 9.79 4.46
N LEU A 157 14.86 9.61 3.15
CA LEU A 157 16.16 9.52 2.49
C LEU A 157 16.61 10.92 2.06
N SER A 158 17.89 11.23 2.30
CA SER A 158 18.46 12.51 1.90
C SER A 158 18.42 12.67 0.38
N GLY A 159 18.10 13.88 -0.10
CA GLY A 159 18.08 14.20 -1.53
C GLY A 159 16.82 13.78 -2.30
N LEU A 160 15.84 13.13 -1.65
CA LEU A 160 14.55 12.81 -2.29
C LEU A 160 13.49 13.89 -2.06
N PRO A 161 12.60 14.14 -3.04
CA PRO A 161 11.51 15.10 -2.90
C PRO A 161 10.44 14.61 -1.91
N ASP A 162 9.69 15.54 -1.32
CA ASP A 162 8.63 15.19 -0.36
C ASP A 162 7.52 14.31 -0.95
N ALA A 163 7.31 14.34 -2.27
CA ALA A 163 6.33 13.52 -2.99
C ALA A 163 6.53 12.00 -2.75
N VAL A 164 7.73 11.55 -2.41
CA VAL A 164 8.02 10.13 -2.11
C VAL A 164 7.97 9.79 -0.61
N SER A 165 7.45 10.68 0.22
CA SER A 165 7.33 10.46 1.67
C SER A 165 6.04 9.72 2.09
N GLY A 166 5.22 9.33 1.12
CA GLY A 166 3.97 8.59 1.37
C GLY A 166 4.21 7.10 1.65
N PRO A 167 3.28 6.42 2.36
CA PRO A 167 3.41 4.99 2.72
C PRO A 167 3.53 4.06 1.49
N GLY A 168 3.10 4.49 0.30
CA GLY A 168 3.33 3.75 -0.95
C GLY A 168 4.81 3.56 -1.32
N PHE A 169 5.72 4.35 -0.75
CA PHE A 169 7.16 4.26 -1.00
C PHE A 169 7.93 3.54 0.13
N ALA A 170 7.25 3.00 1.14
CA ALA A 170 7.91 2.43 2.31
C ALA A 170 8.82 1.25 1.96
N THR A 171 8.38 0.39 1.03
CA THR A 171 9.17 -0.76 0.57
C THR A 171 10.44 -0.30 -0.13
N THR A 172 10.34 0.64 -1.09
CA THR A 172 11.51 1.17 -1.80
C THR A 172 12.49 1.87 -0.85
N ALA A 173 11.97 2.72 0.05
CA ALA A 173 12.81 3.40 1.03
C ALA A 173 13.49 2.40 1.99
N GLY A 174 12.76 1.39 2.47
CA GLY A 174 13.30 0.35 3.34
C GLY A 174 14.39 -0.49 2.67
N LEU A 175 14.22 -0.83 1.38
CA LEU A 175 15.25 -1.53 0.60
C LEU A 175 16.52 -0.69 0.43
N LEU A 176 16.38 0.59 0.12
CA LEU A 176 17.54 1.50 0.01
C LEU A 176 18.27 1.66 1.35
N THR A 177 17.53 1.83 2.45
CA THR A 177 18.12 1.86 3.79
C THR A 177 18.82 0.55 4.12
N TYR A 178 18.17 -0.59 3.84
CA TYR A 178 18.75 -1.92 4.08
C TYR A 178 20.07 -2.11 3.32
N MET A 179 20.10 -1.77 2.03
CA MET A 179 21.30 -1.84 1.20
C MET A 179 22.40 -0.90 1.71
N SER A 180 22.05 0.33 2.11
CA SER A 180 23.02 1.31 2.61
C SER A 180 23.62 0.90 3.96
N GLU A 181 22.85 0.33 4.87
CA GLU A 181 23.31 -0.07 6.21
C GLU A 181 24.07 -1.41 6.20
N ARG A 182 23.72 -2.31 5.27
CA ARG A 182 24.31 -3.64 5.14
C ARG A 182 25.18 -3.82 3.90
N ALA A 183 25.69 -2.73 3.33
CA ALA A 183 26.55 -2.78 2.15
C ALA A 183 27.73 -3.76 2.31
N ASN A 184 28.26 -3.91 3.53
CA ASN A 184 29.37 -4.81 3.84
C ASN A 184 28.95 -6.30 4.02
N GLU A 185 27.66 -6.60 4.09
CA GLU A 185 27.11 -7.96 4.24
C GLU A 185 26.47 -8.48 2.94
N MET A 186 26.39 -7.65 1.89
CA MET A 186 25.85 -8.06 0.60
C MET A 186 26.87 -8.95 -0.14
N PRO A 187 26.44 -10.08 -0.75
CA PRO A 187 27.32 -10.91 -1.56
C PRO A 187 28.02 -10.06 -2.63
N ALA A 188 29.35 -10.20 -2.73
CA ALA A 188 30.18 -9.42 -3.64
C ALA A 188 29.67 -9.44 -5.11
N ASP A 189 28.99 -10.51 -5.51
CA ASP A 189 28.43 -10.69 -6.86
C ASP A 189 27.33 -9.68 -7.21
N ILE A 190 26.58 -9.15 -6.22
CA ILE A 190 25.54 -8.13 -6.43
C ILE A 190 26.15 -6.73 -6.49
N ILE A 191 27.19 -6.47 -5.69
CA ILE A 191 27.91 -5.18 -5.68
C ILE A 191 28.70 -5.00 -6.98
N ALA A 192 29.33 -6.08 -7.46
CA ALA A 192 30.13 -6.08 -8.70
C ALA A 192 29.35 -5.73 -9.97
N GLN A 193 28.01 -5.83 -9.97
CA GLN A 193 27.18 -5.41 -11.11
C GLN A 193 26.79 -3.93 -11.09
N VAL A 194 27.01 -3.23 -9.96
CA VAL A 194 26.55 -1.85 -9.76
C VAL A 194 27.72 -0.85 -9.75
N GLU A 195 28.97 -1.30 -9.70
CA GLU A 195 30.11 -0.38 -9.82
C GLU A 195 30.15 0.23 -11.24
N PRO A 196 29.95 1.56 -11.37
CA PRO A 196 30.32 2.21 -12.61
C PRO A 196 31.83 2.07 -12.70
N GLY A 197 32.29 1.30 -13.69
CA GLY A 197 33.71 1.11 -13.96
C GLY A 197 34.47 2.44 -13.88
N THR A 198 35.72 2.37 -13.44
CA THR A 198 36.58 3.55 -13.29
C THR A 198 36.56 4.39 -14.57
N LEU A 199 36.79 5.71 -14.46
CA LEU A 199 36.78 6.65 -15.61
C LEU A 199 37.58 6.14 -16.81
N TRP A 200 38.63 5.36 -16.55
CA TRP A 200 39.47 4.72 -17.56
C TRP A 200 38.79 3.56 -18.30
N GLU A 201 37.99 2.75 -17.62
CA GLU A 201 37.21 1.67 -18.23
C GLU A 201 36.08 2.24 -19.09
N ARG A 202 35.43 3.32 -18.63
CA ARG A 202 34.41 4.03 -19.43
C ARG A 202 35.00 4.66 -20.69
N ALA A 203 36.19 5.23 -20.59
CA ALA A 203 36.91 5.79 -21.74
C ALA A 203 37.33 4.68 -22.74
N LYS A 204 37.78 3.53 -22.23
CA LYS A 204 38.18 2.38 -23.06
C LYS A 204 36.99 1.77 -23.81
N THR A 205 35.84 1.61 -23.15
CA THR A 205 34.62 1.09 -23.77
C THR A 205 34.10 2.05 -24.85
N TRP A 206 34.06 3.36 -24.58
CA TRP A 206 33.65 4.36 -25.57
C TRP A 206 34.54 4.36 -26.82
N LEU A 207 35.85 4.20 -26.65
CA LEU A 207 36.81 4.20 -27.76
C LEU A 207 36.68 2.95 -28.64
N HIS A 208 36.33 1.80 -28.04
CA HIS A 208 36.12 0.54 -28.75
C HIS A 208 34.77 0.48 -29.49
N GLU A 209 33.80 1.31 -29.09
CA GLU A 209 32.49 1.42 -29.72
C GLU A 209 32.43 2.46 -30.84
N ASN A 210 33.29 3.49 -30.82
CA ASN A 210 33.24 4.61 -31.76
C ASN A 210 34.41 4.67 -32.74
N TRP A 211 35.33 3.70 -32.68
CA TRP A 211 36.47 3.58 -33.58
C TRP A 211 36.85 2.12 -33.83
#